data_AF-A0A959UQW7-F1
#
_entry.id   AF-A0A959UQW7-F1
#
_cell.length_a   1.000
_cell.length_b   1.000
_cell.length_c   1.000
_cell.angle_alpha   90.00
_cell.angle_beta   90.00
_cell.angle_gamma   90.00
#
_symmetry.space_group_name_H-M   'P 1'
#
loop_
_entity.id
_entity.type
_entity.pdbx_description
1 polymer ?
#
loop_
_entity_poly.entity_id
_entity_poly.type
_entity_poly.pdbx_seq_one_letter_code
_entity_poly.pdbx_strand_id
1 'polypeptide(L)'
;MIRTFTLALLLFPVLLSAQITLDQADMPSAGDTMRYWNGLLTSFDAADTGPNHVWDFTGLGPLTEGADTAVTVGSTPFLYQFFFNNPFLYPDHDADYAVKGQEFGFQQLQVSDVYDY
;
A
#
# COMPACT_ATOMS: atom_id res chain seq x y z
N MET A 1 -34.34 2.29 40.86
CA MET A 1 -33.40 3.31 40.32
C MET A 1 -31.97 2.78 40.19
N ILE A 2 -31.42 2.06 41.19
CA ILE A 2 -30.04 1.48 41.10
C ILE A 2 -29.88 0.47 39.95
N ARG A 3 -30.84 -0.44 39.74
CA ARG A 3 -30.75 -1.50 38.72
C ARG A 3 -30.71 -1.00 37.27
N THR A 4 -31.48 0.04 36.95
CA THR A 4 -31.51 0.66 35.63
C THR A 4 -30.24 1.46 35.35
N PHE A 5 -29.65 2.06 36.38
CA PHE A 5 -28.37 2.77 36.27
C PHE A 5 -27.20 1.81 35.98
N THR A 6 -27.18 0.63 36.61
CA THR A 6 -26.16 -0.40 36.35
C THR A 6 -26.22 -0.93 34.91
N LEU A 7 -27.43 -1.12 34.37
CA LEU A 7 -27.60 -1.58 32.99
C LEU A 7 -27.13 -0.53 31.96
N ALA A 8 -27.41 0.75 32.22
CA ALA A 8 -26.94 1.84 31.37
C ALA A 8 -25.40 1.96 31.38
N LEU A 9 -24.76 1.74 32.52
CA LEU A 9 -23.30 1.76 32.64
C LEU A 9 -22.63 0.60 31.89
N LEU A 10 -23.26 -0.58 31.85
CA LEU A 10 -22.76 -1.76 31.13
C LEU A 10 -22.88 -1.66 29.61
N LEU A 11 -23.79 -0.81 29.10
CA LEU A 11 -24.01 -0.61 27.66
C LEU A 11 -23.23 0.57 27.07
N PHE A 12 -22.49 1.33 27.89
CA PHE A 12 -21.65 2.43 27.43
C PHE A 12 -20.46 2.05 26.50
N PRO A 13 -19.72 0.94 26.73
CA PRO A 13 -18.55 0.63 25.91
C PRO A 13 -18.90 0.19 24.48
N VAL A 14 -20.15 -0.22 24.21
CA VAL A 14 -20.61 -0.64 22.88
C VAL A 14 -20.78 0.54 21.91
N LEU A 15 -20.70 1.78 22.41
CA LEU A 15 -20.76 3.01 21.61
C LEU A 15 -19.37 3.55 21.25
N LEU A 16 -18.30 2.96 21.79
CA LEU A 16 -16.94 3.37 21.48
C LEU A 16 -16.47 2.66 20.20
N SER A 17 -16.57 3.35 19.08
CA SER A 17 -15.79 3.00 17.89
C SER A 17 -14.39 3.56 18.09
N ALA A 18 -13.44 2.71 18.48
CA ALA A 18 -12.03 3.07 18.39
C ALA A 18 -11.67 3.05 16.91
N GLN A 19 -11.66 4.22 16.26
CA GLN A 19 -11.07 4.34 14.94
C GLN A 19 -9.59 3.94 15.05
N ILE A 20 -9.14 3.05 14.18
CA ILE A 20 -7.72 2.76 14.04
C ILE A 20 -7.08 4.06 13.54
N THR A 21 -6.26 4.68 14.38
CA THR A 21 -5.42 5.81 13.99
C THR A 21 -4.14 5.23 13.44
N LEU A 22 -3.91 5.42 12.14
CA LEU A 22 -2.61 5.18 11.53
C LEU A 22 -1.85 6.51 11.49
N ASP A 23 -0.60 6.52 11.93
CA ASP A 23 0.29 7.67 11.82
C ASP A 23 1.62 7.30 11.13
N GLN A 24 2.57 8.24 11.12
CA GLN A 24 3.87 8.05 10.46
C GLN A 24 4.66 6.87 11.03
N ALA A 25 4.48 6.53 12.31
CA ALA A 25 5.15 5.41 12.95
C ALA A 25 4.61 4.05 12.48
N ASP A 26 3.42 4.03 11.87
CA ASP A 26 2.83 2.83 11.26
C ASP A 26 3.29 2.63 9.80
N MET A 27 3.98 3.62 9.22
CA MET A 27 4.48 3.56 7.84
C MET A 27 5.88 2.92 7.77
N PRO A 28 6.22 2.27 6.64
CA PRO A 28 7.56 1.73 6.41
C PRO A 28 8.67 2.77 6.62
N SER A 29 9.69 2.41 7.39
CA SER A 29 10.95 3.15 7.46
C SER A 29 12.01 2.52 6.56
N ALA A 30 12.96 3.32 6.08
CA ALA A 30 14.06 2.80 5.28
C ALA A 30 14.85 1.73 6.06
N GLY A 31 15.01 0.55 5.44
CA GLY A 31 15.60 -0.64 6.05
C GLY A 31 14.58 -1.66 6.56
N ASP A 32 13.31 -1.30 6.69
CA ASP A 32 12.26 -2.25 7.06
C ASP A 32 12.02 -3.27 5.95
N THR A 33 11.76 -4.51 6.32
CA THR A 33 11.44 -5.57 5.36
C THR A 33 9.94 -5.84 5.33
N MET A 34 9.35 -5.77 4.14
CA MET A 34 7.95 -6.08 3.87
C MET A 34 7.84 -7.48 3.29
N ARG A 35 7.24 -8.41 4.03
CA ARG A 35 6.99 -9.77 3.53
C ARG A 35 5.63 -9.84 2.88
N TYR A 36 5.56 -10.46 1.71
CA TYR A 36 4.33 -10.61 0.94
C TYR A 36 4.23 -12.01 0.33
N TRP A 37 3.02 -12.35 -0.07
CA TRP A 37 2.76 -13.54 -0.88
C TRP A 37 2.03 -13.13 -2.15
N ASN A 38 2.55 -13.56 -3.29
CA ASN A 38 1.84 -13.51 -4.55
C ASN A 38 0.83 -14.66 -4.61
N GLY A 39 -0.37 -14.36 -5.11
CA GLY A 39 -1.40 -15.34 -5.42
C GLY A 39 -1.92 -15.13 -6.84
N LEU A 40 -2.65 -16.12 -7.36
CA LEU A 40 -3.31 -16.02 -8.66
C LEU A 40 -4.82 -16.20 -8.48
N LEU A 41 -5.60 -15.24 -8.96
CA LEU A 41 -7.05 -15.35 -9.05
C LEU A 41 -7.45 -15.35 -10.53
N THR A 42 -7.75 -16.54 -11.06
CA THR A 42 -7.95 -16.75 -12.51
C THR A 42 -9.28 -16.22 -13.03
N SER A 43 -10.25 -15.96 -12.16
CA SER A 43 -11.60 -15.50 -12.51
C SER A 43 -11.93 -14.12 -11.94
N PHE A 44 -10.91 -13.32 -11.59
CA PHE A 44 -11.14 -11.96 -11.11
C PHE A 44 -11.42 -11.01 -12.28
N ASP A 45 -12.56 -10.36 -12.24
CA ASP A 45 -12.87 -9.23 -13.12
C ASP A 45 -12.93 -7.95 -12.27
N ALA A 46 -11.91 -7.10 -12.40
CA ALA A 46 -11.83 -5.84 -11.67
C ALA A 46 -12.92 -4.83 -12.08
N ALA A 47 -13.54 -5.01 -13.26
CA ALA A 47 -14.61 -4.16 -13.74
C ALA A 47 -15.99 -4.59 -13.21
N ASP A 48 -16.14 -5.82 -12.71
CA ASP A 48 -17.37 -6.30 -12.09
C ASP A 48 -17.53 -5.67 -10.70
N THR A 49 -18.20 -4.53 -10.67
CA THR A 49 -18.41 -3.70 -9.48
C THR A 49 -19.84 -3.14 -9.49
N GLY A 50 -20.33 -2.69 -8.33
CA GLY A 50 -21.62 -2.00 -8.25
C GLY A 50 -22.34 -2.17 -6.91
N PRO A 51 -23.52 -1.54 -6.75
CA PRO A 51 -24.32 -1.70 -5.55
C PRO A 51 -24.64 -3.18 -5.28
N ASN A 52 -24.39 -3.63 -4.06
CA ASN A 52 -24.59 -5.01 -3.60
C ASN A 52 -23.73 -6.07 -4.33
N HIS A 53 -22.63 -5.67 -4.98
CA HIS A 53 -21.65 -6.61 -5.51
C HIS A 53 -20.74 -7.12 -4.37
N VAL A 54 -20.40 -8.42 -4.40
CA VAL A 54 -19.48 -9.05 -3.44
C VAL A 54 -18.35 -9.68 -4.23
N TRP A 55 -17.13 -9.18 -4.05
CA TRP A 55 -15.94 -9.82 -4.58
C TRP A 55 -15.63 -11.09 -3.79
N ASP A 56 -15.60 -12.23 -4.48
CA ASP A 56 -15.24 -13.52 -3.91
C ASP A 56 -13.76 -13.84 -4.14
N PHE A 57 -13.00 -13.86 -3.05
CA PHE A 57 -11.58 -14.22 -3.02
C PHE A 57 -11.34 -15.61 -2.43
N THR A 58 -12.37 -16.46 -2.28
CA THR A 58 -12.24 -17.80 -1.66
C THR A 58 -11.24 -18.70 -2.40
N GLY A 59 -11.06 -18.47 -3.70
CA GLY A 59 -10.06 -19.18 -4.51
C GLY A 59 -8.63 -18.60 -4.44
N LEU A 60 -8.43 -17.45 -3.79
CA LEU A 60 -7.12 -16.82 -3.70
C LEU A 60 -6.28 -17.50 -2.60
N GLY A 61 -5.23 -18.18 -3.02
CA GLY A 61 -4.23 -18.79 -2.13
C GLY A 61 -2.83 -18.22 -2.36
N PRO A 62 -1.95 -18.23 -1.34
CA PRO A 62 -0.57 -17.86 -1.53
C PRO A 62 0.14 -18.90 -2.41
N LEU A 63 0.87 -18.44 -3.43
CA LEU A 63 1.65 -19.27 -4.33
C LEU A 63 3.15 -19.08 -4.11
N THR A 64 3.61 -17.84 -4.02
CA THR A 64 5.04 -17.53 -3.89
C THR A 64 5.23 -16.48 -2.82
N GLU A 65 6.16 -16.73 -1.91
CA GLU A 65 6.56 -15.77 -0.88
C GLU A 65 7.67 -14.87 -1.42
N GLY A 66 7.61 -13.59 -1.05
CA GLY A 66 8.63 -12.59 -1.34
C GLY A 66 8.85 -11.70 -0.13
N ALA A 67 9.96 -10.97 -0.15
CA ALA A 67 10.20 -9.89 0.79
C ALA A 67 10.97 -8.78 0.11
N ASP A 68 10.51 -7.55 0.28
CA ASP A 68 11.18 -6.35 -0.19
C ASP A 68 11.72 -5.53 0.98
N THR A 69 12.72 -4.69 0.72
CA THR A 69 13.27 -3.78 1.71
C THR A 69 12.91 -2.36 1.34
N ALA A 70 12.28 -1.63 2.27
CA ALA A 70 11.98 -0.22 2.09
C ALA A 70 13.27 0.59 2.01
N VAL A 71 13.30 1.56 1.11
CA VAL A 71 14.42 2.48 0.90
C VAL A 71 13.92 3.92 1.01
N THR A 72 14.84 4.88 1.15
CA THR A 72 14.45 6.29 1.15
C THR A 72 13.95 6.71 -0.22
N VAL A 73 12.98 7.62 -0.30
CA VAL A 73 12.47 8.17 -1.57
C VAL A 73 13.62 8.73 -2.43
N GLY A 74 14.58 9.41 -1.79
CA GLY A 74 15.78 9.95 -2.46
C GLY A 74 16.78 8.91 -2.99
N SER A 75 16.56 7.62 -2.76
CA SER A 75 17.37 6.55 -3.38
C SER A 75 16.98 6.26 -4.83
N THR A 76 15.84 6.78 -5.28
CA THR A 76 15.37 6.67 -6.66
C THR A 76 16.08 7.70 -7.56
N PRO A 77 16.16 7.46 -8.88
CA PRO A 77 16.90 8.35 -9.77
C PRO A 77 16.33 9.77 -9.82
N PHE A 78 17.20 10.75 -10.01
CA PHE A 78 16.87 12.18 -9.97
C PHE A 78 15.70 12.58 -10.89
N LEU A 79 15.61 11.98 -12.09
CA LEU A 79 14.53 12.31 -13.02
C LEU A 79 13.16 11.96 -12.44
N TYR A 80 13.05 10.87 -11.67
CA TYR A 80 11.79 10.51 -11.01
C TYR A 80 11.41 11.54 -9.94
N GLN A 81 12.38 11.94 -9.11
CA GLN A 81 12.16 13.00 -8.12
C GLN A 81 11.72 14.32 -8.77
N PHE A 82 12.26 14.65 -9.95
CA PHE A 82 11.89 15.87 -10.67
C PHE A 82 10.45 15.86 -11.22
N PHE A 83 9.95 14.71 -11.68
CA PHE A 83 8.60 14.62 -12.28
C PHE A 83 7.50 14.28 -11.27
N PHE A 84 7.82 13.48 -10.25
CA PHE A 84 6.83 12.95 -9.32
C PHE A 84 6.83 13.63 -7.94
N ASN A 85 7.94 14.26 -7.53
CA ASN A 85 8.11 14.83 -6.18
C ASN A 85 8.57 16.30 -6.20
N ASN A 86 8.27 17.05 -7.25
CA ASN A 86 8.71 18.44 -7.40
C ASN A 86 7.61 19.42 -6.97
N PRO A 87 7.70 20.03 -5.76
CA PRO A 87 6.64 20.88 -5.23
C PRO A 87 6.49 22.23 -5.96
N PHE A 88 7.44 22.60 -6.83
CA PHE A 88 7.39 23.87 -7.57
C PHE A 88 6.69 23.73 -8.92
N LEU A 89 6.92 22.61 -9.62
CA LEU A 89 6.36 22.36 -10.95
C LEU A 89 5.11 21.47 -10.89
N TYR A 90 5.08 20.55 -9.93
CA TYR A 90 4.02 19.56 -9.74
C TYR A 90 3.62 19.49 -8.26
N PRO A 91 3.05 20.59 -7.69
CA PRO A 91 2.71 20.67 -6.27
C PRO A 91 1.68 19.64 -5.81
N ASP A 92 0.88 19.10 -6.74
CA ASP A 92 -0.14 18.09 -6.46
C ASP A 92 0.41 16.65 -6.53
N HIS A 93 1.71 16.46 -6.79
CA HIS A 93 2.35 15.15 -6.92
C HIS A 93 3.30 14.89 -5.73
N ASP A 94 3.13 13.74 -5.08
CA ASP A 94 4.00 13.23 -4.02
C ASP A 94 3.97 11.68 -4.05
N ALA A 95 5.00 11.09 -4.62
CA ALA A 95 5.17 9.65 -4.80
C ALA A 95 6.23 9.08 -3.84
N ASP A 96 5.76 8.20 -2.96
CA ASP A 96 6.53 7.50 -1.93
C ASP A 96 6.63 5.98 -2.19
N TYR A 97 6.04 5.49 -3.28
CA TYR A 97 6.12 4.12 -3.75
C TYR A 97 6.80 4.05 -5.12
N ALA A 98 7.74 3.11 -5.25
CA ALA A 98 8.37 2.77 -6.51
C ALA A 98 8.88 1.32 -6.45
N VAL A 99 8.78 0.60 -7.56
CA VAL A 99 9.33 -0.75 -7.71
C VAL A 99 10.49 -0.71 -8.68
N LYS A 100 11.61 -1.36 -8.35
CA LYS A 100 12.73 -1.46 -9.29
C LYS A 100 12.30 -2.33 -10.50
N GLY A 101 12.29 -1.70 -11.67
CA GLY A 101 12.00 -2.34 -12.94
C GLY A 101 13.19 -3.11 -13.51
N GLN A 102 12.95 -3.81 -14.62
CA GLN A 102 13.99 -4.57 -15.30
C GLN A 102 14.91 -3.64 -16.11
N GLU A 103 16.21 -3.74 -15.87
CA GLU A 103 17.22 -3.06 -16.67
C GLU A 103 17.21 -3.60 -18.11
N PHE A 104 17.46 -2.73 -19.08
CA PHE A 104 17.46 -3.10 -20.49
C PHE A 104 18.54 -2.34 -21.26
N GLY A 105 18.95 -2.88 -22.40
CA GLY A 105 19.99 -2.27 -23.22
C GLY A 105 19.81 -2.55 -24.70
N PHE A 106 20.42 -1.70 -25.52
CA PHE A 106 20.48 -1.87 -26.96
C PHE A 106 21.88 -1.51 -27.45
N GLN A 107 22.53 -2.47 -28.12
CA GLN A 107 23.92 -2.34 -28.60
C GLN A 107 24.86 -1.97 -27.44
N GLN A 108 25.47 -0.78 -27.50
CA GLN A 108 26.41 -0.26 -26.51
C GLN A 108 25.73 0.59 -25.43
N LEU A 109 24.43 0.84 -25.56
CA LEU A 109 23.67 1.63 -24.59
C LEU A 109 22.99 0.70 -23.58
N GLN A 110 23.18 0.97 -22.29
CA GLN A 110 22.49 0.29 -21.20
C GLN A 110 21.69 1.32 -20.40
N VAL A 111 20.45 0.95 -20.07
CA VAL A 111 19.57 1.69 -19.18
C VAL A 111 19.49 0.90 -17.88
N SER A 112 20.14 1.43 -16.85
CA SER A 112 20.08 0.92 -15.47
C SER A 112 19.10 1.74 -14.64
N ASP A 113 18.80 1.27 -13.42
CA ASP A 113 18.00 1.99 -12.43
C ASP A 113 16.62 2.40 -12.96
N VAL A 114 15.97 1.47 -13.67
CA VAL A 114 14.58 1.61 -14.08
C VAL A 114 13.70 1.43 -12.85
N TYR A 115 12.73 2.33 -12.67
CA TYR A 115 11.71 2.23 -11.62
C TYR A 115 10.32 2.44 -12.23
N ASP A 116 9.36 1.67 -11.72
CA ASP A 116 7.94 1.81 -11.97
C ASP A 116 7.32 2.56 -10.78
N TYR A 117 6.66 3.69 -11.07
CA TYR A 117 5.99 4.58 -10.14
C TYR A 117 4.48 4.56 -10.38
#